data_AF-A0A7S3DN72-F1
#
_entry.id   AF-A0A7S3DN72-F1
#
_cell.length_a   1.000
_cell.length_b   1.000
_cell.length_c   1.000
_cell.angle_alpha   90.00
_cell.angle_beta   90.00
_cell.angle_gamma   90.00
#
_symmetry.space_group_name_H-M   'P 1'
#
loop_
_entity.id
_entity.type
_entity.pdbx_description
1 polymer ?
#
loop_
_entity_poly.entity_id
_entity_poly.type
_entity_poly.pdbx_seq_one_letter_code
_entity_poly.pdbx_strand_id
1 'polypeptide(L)'
;VGGRIHCEAWLFCIATFLPERRSTSAQCRHRTQERTMAMSTPAVETSTPPENQKNRNKIHVFVTAHPDDESLFFLPTLYGLKQEQQLDANSPIWLLCLSTGNYDGLGVIRTRELQNVCERILQIPLLLVDQETDIPDHPTQSWPPDVTARIILQTLRDQVLRTT
;
A
#
# COMPACT_ATOMS: atom_id res chain seq x y z
N VAL A 1 -6.33 -12.67 21.18
CA VAL A 1 -4.95 -13.11 20.94
C VAL A 1 -4.11 -11.84 20.82
N GLY A 2 -3.46 -11.41 21.90
CA GLY A 2 -2.74 -10.14 21.95
C GLY A 2 -1.33 -10.32 21.36
N GLY A 3 -1.18 -10.06 20.07
CA GLY A 3 0.14 -9.90 19.47
C GLY A 3 0.82 -8.64 20.00
N ARG A 4 2.14 -8.60 19.99
CA ARG A 4 2.93 -7.39 20.21
C ARG A 4 3.82 -7.21 18.99
N ILE A 5 3.84 -6.00 18.43
CA ILE A 5 4.82 -5.66 17.39
C ILE A 5 6.04 -5.16 18.15
N HIS A 6 7.13 -5.90 18.17
CA HIS A 6 8.35 -5.37 18.78
C HIS A 6 8.90 -4.24 17.91
N CYS A 7 9.46 -3.19 18.51
CA CYS A 7 10.12 -2.14 17.73
C CYS A 7 11.30 -2.70 16.91
N GLU A 8 11.91 -3.80 17.38
CA GLU A 8 12.91 -4.56 16.61
C GLU A 8 12.32 -5.56 15.60
N ALA A 9 11.00 -5.80 15.61
CA ALA A 9 10.38 -6.78 14.72
C ALA A 9 9.98 -6.15 13.38
N TRP A 10 10.87 -6.38 12.42
CA TRP A 10 10.83 -6.22 10.97
C TRP A 10 9.59 -6.80 10.26
N LEU A 11 8.37 -6.37 10.59
CA LEU A 11 7.19 -6.89 9.88
C LEU A 11 6.79 -5.99 8.71
N PHE A 12 7.26 -6.38 7.53
CA PHE A 12 6.76 -5.98 6.23
C PHE A 12 5.24 -6.22 6.14
N CYS A 13 4.45 -5.15 6.20
CA CYS A 13 3.08 -5.15 5.72
C CYS A 13 3.02 -4.36 4.41
N ILE A 14 3.20 -5.04 3.28
CA ILE A 14 2.78 -4.50 1.97
C ILE A 14 1.25 -4.53 1.98
N ALA A 15 0.63 -3.47 2.47
CA ALA A 15 -0.81 -3.30 2.42
C ALA A 15 -1.22 -2.91 0.99
N THR A 16 -1.40 -3.91 0.11
CA THR A 16 -2.12 -3.70 -1.14
C THR A 16 -3.61 -3.60 -0.82
N PHE A 17 -4.09 -2.38 -0.58
CA PHE A 17 -5.49 -2.16 -0.23
C PHE A 17 -6.37 -2.32 -1.47
N LEU A 18 -7.14 -3.40 -1.50
CA LEU A 18 -8.20 -3.63 -2.47
C LEU A 18 -9.48 -2.99 -1.92
N PRO A 19 -10.01 -1.90 -2.49
CA PRO A 19 -11.29 -1.36 -2.04
C PRO A 19 -12.41 -2.39 -2.33
N GLU A 20 -13.01 -2.90 -1.26
CA GLU A 20 -14.15 -3.81 -1.28
C GLU A 20 -15.38 -3.10 -1.85
N ARG A 21 -16.00 -3.65 -2.91
CA ARG A 21 -17.30 -3.16 -3.39
C ARG A 21 -18.41 -3.78 -2.54
N ARG A 22 -19.26 -2.93 -1.94
CA ARG A 22 -20.62 -3.34 -1.58
C ARG A 22 -21.37 -3.66 -2.88
N SER A 23 -21.66 -4.94 -3.13
CA SER A 23 -22.56 -5.32 -4.20
C SER A 23 -23.99 -5.01 -3.76
N THR A 24 -24.65 -4.10 -4.49
CA THR A 24 -26.11 -4.05 -4.48
C THR A 24 -26.59 -5.18 -5.37
N SER A 25 -27.44 -6.04 -4.81
CA SER A 25 -28.07 -7.17 -5.46
C SER A 25 -28.88 -6.71 -6.67
N ALA A 26 -28.41 -7.02 -7.88
CA ALA A 26 -29.24 -6.95 -9.07
C ALA A 26 -30.08 -8.23 -9.16
N GLN A 27 -31.39 -8.05 -8.99
CA GLN A 27 -32.42 -9.09 -9.07
C GLN A 27 -32.35 -9.82 -10.42
N CYS A 28 -32.14 -11.13 -10.38
CA CYS A 28 -32.26 -12.03 -11.52
C CYS A 28 -33.73 -12.06 -11.99
N ARG A 29 -34.00 -11.64 -13.23
CA ARG A 29 -35.28 -11.87 -13.90
C ARG A 29 -35.10 -12.99 -14.91
N HIS A 30 -35.71 -14.14 -14.60
CA HIS A 30 -35.91 -15.24 -15.52
C HIS A 30 -36.70 -14.78 -16.75
N ARG A 31 -36.23 -15.12 -17.95
CA ARG A 31 -37.10 -15.29 -19.11
C ARG A 31 -36.59 -16.42 -20.00
N THR A 32 -37.29 -17.53 -19.92
CA THR A 32 -37.23 -18.70 -20.80
C THR A 32 -37.70 -18.34 -22.21
N GLN A 33 -37.02 -18.83 -23.25
CA GLN A 33 -37.68 -19.33 -24.48
C GLN A 33 -36.74 -20.22 -25.30
N GLU A 34 -37.36 -21.21 -25.94
CA GLU A 34 -36.80 -22.46 -26.48
C GLU A 34 -36.42 -22.40 -27.98
N ARG A 35 -35.64 -23.43 -28.41
CA ARG A 35 -35.53 -24.02 -29.77
C ARG A 35 -34.88 -23.14 -30.86
N THR A 36 -33.89 -23.60 -31.63
CA THR A 36 -33.94 -24.74 -32.56
C THR A 36 -32.50 -25.11 -33.05
N MET A 37 -32.26 -26.37 -33.41
CA MET A 37 -30.99 -26.93 -33.91
C MET A 37 -30.56 -26.45 -35.31
N ALA A 38 -29.26 -26.25 -35.52
CA ALA A 38 -28.57 -26.46 -36.80
C ALA A 38 -27.05 -26.69 -36.58
N MET A 39 -26.48 -27.56 -37.41
CA MET A 39 -25.14 -28.14 -37.31
C MET A 39 -24.21 -27.52 -38.35
N SER A 40 -23.05 -26.99 -37.94
CA SER A 40 -21.93 -26.66 -38.84
C SER A 40 -20.63 -26.37 -38.05
N THR A 41 -19.60 -27.20 -38.24
CA THR A 41 -18.16 -26.89 -37.99
C THR A 41 -17.68 -25.77 -38.95
N PRO A 42 -16.55 -25.04 -38.74
CA PRO A 42 -15.31 -25.42 -38.06
C PRO A 42 -14.60 -24.27 -37.28
N ALA A 43 -13.32 -24.48 -36.97
CA ALA A 43 -12.33 -23.54 -36.43
C ALA A 43 -12.32 -23.36 -34.90
N VAL A 44 -11.34 -24.03 -34.27
CA VAL A 44 -10.78 -23.61 -32.99
C VAL A 44 -10.11 -22.26 -33.22
N GLU A 45 -10.89 -21.19 -33.09
CA GLU A 45 -10.36 -19.87 -32.81
C GLU A 45 -9.91 -19.87 -31.35
N THR A 46 -8.61 -19.71 -31.16
CA THR A 46 -8.00 -19.25 -29.90
C THR A 46 -8.67 -17.94 -29.48
N SER A 47 -9.77 -18.02 -28.76
CA SER A 47 -10.34 -16.91 -28.02
C SER A 47 -9.86 -17.02 -26.58
N THR A 48 -8.62 -16.61 -26.36
CA THR A 48 -8.31 -16.01 -25.05
C THR A 48 -9.35 -14.88 -24.86
N PRO A 49 -10.14 -14.89 -23.78
CA PRO A 49 -11.07 -13.79 -23.53
C PRO A 49 -10.26 -12.49 -23.54
N PRO A 50 -10.80 -11.38 -24.09
CA PRO A 50 -10.12 -10.11 -23.97
C PRO A 50 -9.98 -9.85 -22.46
N GLU A 51 -8.74 -9.90 -22.00
CA GLU A 51 -8.39 -9.46 -20.66
C GLU A 51 -8.75 -7.98 -20.65
N ASN A 52 -9.95 -7.70 -20.16
CA ASN A 52 -10.42 -6.35 -19.88
C ASN A 52 -9.52 -5.87 -18.74
N GLN A 53 -8.33 -5.37 -19.11
CA GLN A 53 -7.33 -4.80 -18.23
C GLN A 53 -7.96 -3.59 -17.60
N LYS A 54 -8.60 -3.88 -16.47
CA LYS A 54 -9.38 -2.99 -15.66
C LYS A 54 -8.37 -1.98 -15.12
N ASN A 55 -8.27 -0.81 -15.78
CA ASN A 55 -7.51 0.34 -15.29
C ASN A 55 -7.93 0.59 -13.84
N ARG A 56 -7.09 0.14 -12.92
CA ARG A 56 -7.26 0.32 -11.49
C ARG A 56 -6.12 1.22 -11.08
N ASN A 57 -6.43 2.44 -10.67
CA ASN A 57 -5.48 3.28 -9.98
C ASN A 57 -5.01 2.50 -8.75
N LYS A 58 -3.76 2.02 -8.79
CA LYS A 58 -3.16 1.24 -7.71
C LYS A 58 -2.30 2.19 -6.91
N ILE A 59 -2.61 2.36 -5.63
CA ILE A 59 -1.76 3.16 -4.75
C ILE A 59 -0.82 2.22 -4.01
N HIS A 60 0.47 2.50 -4.08
CA HIS A 60 1.51 1.78 -3.35
C HIS A 60 1.89 2.58 -2.12
N VAL A 61 1.86 1.96 -0.95
CA VAL A 61 2.34 2.59 0.29
C VAL A 61 3.35 1.67 0.96
N PHE A 62 4.54 2.20 1.17
CA PHE A 62 5.59 1.56 1.95
C PHE A 62 5.47 2.04 3.39
N VAL A 63 5.31 1.10 4.33
CA VAL A 63 5.22 1.43 5.75
C VAL A 63 6.52 0.98 6.42
N THR A 64 7.25 1.94 6.99
CA THR A 64 8.52 1.72 7.70
C THR A 64 8.37 2.07 9.17
N ALA A 65 9.19 1.45 10.02
CA ALA A 65 9.17 1.75 11.45
C ALA A 65 9.94 3.04 11.72
N HIS A 66 11.16 3.14 11.21
CA HIS A 66 12.09 4.23 11.49
C HIS A 66 12.60 4.88 10.20
N PRO A 67 13.15 6.11 10.28
CA PRO A 67 14.05 6.60 9.26
C PRO A 67 15.20 5.61 9.02
N ASP A 68 15.71 5.55 7.80
CA ASP A 68 16.75 4.64 7.29
C ASP A 68 16.26 3.23 6.90
N ASP A 69 15.06 2.80 7.32
CA ASP A 69 14.50 1.52 6.88
C ASP A 69 14.25 1.51 5.35
N GLU A 70 13.88 2.66 4.77
CA GLU A 70 13.67 2.78 3.33
C GLU A 70 14.97 2.53 2.55
N SER A 71 16.09 3.02 3.07
CA SER A 71 17.41 2.89 2.46
C SER A 71 18.04 1.54 2.73
N LEU A 72 17.81 0.97 3.90
CA LEU A 72 18.35 -0.32 4.28
C LEU A 72 17.63 -1.49 3.57
N PHE A 73 16.31 -1.41 3.37
CA PHE A 73 15.53 -2.54 2.85
C PHE A 73 14.85 -2.29 1.51
N PHE A 74 14.44 -1.05 1.23
CA PHE A 74 13.44 -0.80 0.19
C PHE A 74 13.94 -0.03 -1.03
N LEU A 75 15.13 0.56 -1.02
CA LEU A 75 15.64 1.33 -2.18
C LEU A 75 15.60 0.52 -3.49
N PRO A 76 16.10 -0.73 -3.57
CA PRO A 76 16.03 -1.49 -4.82
C PRO A 76 14.59 -1.66 -5.32
N THR A 77 13.66 -1.96 -4.41
CA THR A 77 12.24 -2.15 -4.72
C THR A 77 11.57 -0.85 -5.14
N LEU A 78 11.83 0.24 -4.43
CA LEU A 78 11.29 1.57 -4.74
C LEU A 78 11.75 2.04 -6.11
N TYR A 79 13.03 1.86 -6.45
CA TYR A 79 13.54 2.18 -7.79
C TYR A 79 12.90 1.32 -8.89
N GLY A 80 12.73 0.01 -8.65
CA GLY A 80 12.04 -0.87 -9.59
C GLY A 80 10.61 -0.41 -9.86
N LEU A 81 9.84 -0.13 -8.80
CA LEU A 81 8.47 0.37 -8.93
C LEU A 81 8.39 1.76 -9.57
N LYS A 82 9.36 2.64 -9.32
CA LYS A 82 9.42 3.95 -10.00
C LYS A 82 9.68 3.81 -11.50
N GLN A 83 10.42 2.79 -11.93
CA GLN A 83 10.62 2.51 -13.34
C GLN A 83 9.33 2.01 -13.99
N GLU A 84 8.56 1.17 -13.30
CA GLU A 84 7.24 0.71 -13.76
C GLU A 84 6.21 1.85 -13.78
N GLN A 85 6.21 2.74 -12.78
CA GLN A 85 5.36 3.93 -12.73
C GLN A 85 5.54 4.88 -13.92
N GLN A 86 6.74 4.94 -14.51
CA GLN A 86 6.97 5.74 -15.71
C GLN A 86 6.14 5.21 -16.90
N LEU A 87 5.68 3.96 -16.84
CA LEU A 87 4.80 3.33 -17.82
C LEU A 87 3.31 3.46 -17.42
N ASP A 88 3.01 3.62 -16.13
CA ASP A 88 1.66 3.86 -15.59
C ASP A 88 1.66 4.99 -14.55
N ALA A 89 1.42 6.21 -15.02
CA ALA A 89 1.39 7.42 -14.19
C ALA A 89 0.24 7.44 -13.16
N ASN A 90 -0.70 6.48 -13.23
CA ASN A 90 -1.89 6.46 -12.38
C ASN A 90 -1.71 5.67 -11.08
N SER A 91 -0.48 5.24 -10.78
CA SER A 91 -0.19 4.34 -9.67
C SER A 91 0.83 4.92 -8.67
N PRO A 92 0.51 5.95 -7.86
CA PRO A 92 1.45 6.68 -7.02
C PRO A 92 2.07 5.81 -5.90
N ILE A 93 3.30 6.16 -5.49
CA ILE A 93 4.05 5.50 -4.41
C ILE A 93 4.19 6.50 -3.27
N TRP A 94 3.85 6.08 -2.06
CA TRP A 94 3.98 6.85 -0.82
C TRP A 94 4.90 6.11 0.15
N LEU A 95 5.61 6.87 0.98
CA LEU A 95 6.32 6.35 2.15
C LEU A 95 5.63 6.82 3.43
N LEU A 96 5.31 5.90 4.32
CA LEU A 96 4.75 6.14 5.65
C LEU A 96 5.74 5.65 6.69
N CYS A 97 6.35 6.55 7.44
CA CYS A 97 7.25 6.24 8.55
C CYS A 97 6.50 6.39 9.88
N LEU A 98 6.55 5.37 10.73
CA LEU A 98 5.76 5.30 11.96
C LEU A 98 6.41 6.01 13.16
N SER A 99 7.70 6.31 13.09
CA SER A 99 8.45 7.01 14.13
C SER A 99 9.43 8.02 13.52
N THR A 100 9.88 8.97 14.34
CA THR A 100 10.96 9.91 13.99
C THR A 100 12.36 9.34 14.20
N GLY A 101 12.48 8.13 14.76
CA GLY A 101 13.78 7.51 15.04
C GLY A 101 14.53 8.19 16.20
N ASN A 102 13.81 8.71 17.19
CA ASN A 102 14.33 9.54 18.27
C ASN A 102 14.88 8.77 19.49
N TYR A 103 15.04 7.45 19.43
CA TYR A 103 15.62 6.65 20.51
C TYR A 103 16.93 7.24 21.06
N ASP A 104 17.85 7.60 20.18
CA ASP A 104 19.15 8.19 20.52
C ASP A 104 19.11 9.73 20.66
N GLY A 105 17.92 10.34 20.66
CA GLY A 105 17.74 11.80 20.68
C GLY A 105 18.05 12.49 19.34
N LEU A 106 18.14 11.72 18.25
CA LEU A 106 18.52 12.19 16.92
C LEU A 106 17.33 12.38 15.96
N GLY A 107 16.08 12.32 16.45
CA GLY A 107 14.90 12.26 15.58
C GLY A 107 14.75 13.44 14.63
N VAL A 108 15.16 14.64 15.05
CA VAL A 108 15.16 15.84 14.19
C VAL A 108 16.11 15.70 13.00
N ILE A 109 17.29 15.12 13.22
CA ILE A 109 18.30 14.91 12.18
C ILE A 109 17.82 13.82 11.22
N ARG A 110 17.42 12.67 11.77
CA ARG A 110 16.95 11.51 10.99
C ARG A 110 15.70 11.82 10.17
N THR A 111 14.78 12.60 10.71
CA THR A 111 13.61 13.10 9.96
C THR A 111 14.02 13.94 8.75
N ARG A 112 15.00 14.83 8.90
CA ARG A 112 15.51 15.64 7.78
C ARG A 112 16.23 14.78 6.74
N GLU A 113 16.99 13.79 7.17
CA GLU A 113 17.64 12.83 6.27
C GLU A 113 16.61 12.07 5.45
N LEU A 114 15.59 11.52 6.10
CA LEU A 114 14.46 10.84 5.44
C LEU A 114 13.72 11.75 4.45
N GLN A 115 13.43 12.99 4.85
CA GLN A 115 12.82 14.00 3.96
C GLN A 115 13.68 14.24 2.73
N ASN A 116 15.00 14.41 2.89
CA ASN A 116 15.93 14.60 1.77
C ASN A 116 15.93 13.40 0.82
N VAL A 117 15.91 12.17 1.35
CA VAL A 117 15.82 10.96 0.54
C VAL A 117 14.51 10.95 -0.25
N CYS A 118 13.38 11.22 0.40
CA CYS A 118 12.06 11.23 -0.24
C CYS A 118 11.91 12.32 -1.30
N GLU A 119 12.43 13.52 -1.06
CA GLU A 119 12.28 14.66 -1.97
C GLU A 119 13.28 14.63 -3.12
N ARG A 120 14.55 14.33 -2.84
CA ARG A 120 15.65 14.52 -3.80
C ARG A 120 16.03 13.25 -4.54
N ILE A 121 15.95 12.10 -3.86
CA ILE A 121 16.42 10.83 -4.40
C ILE A 121 15.22 10.05 -4.97
N LEU A 122 14.23 9.79 -4.12
CA LEU A 122 13.07 9.00 -4.47
C LEU A 122 11.96 9.82 -5.13
N GLN A 123 11.87 11.13 -4.88
CA GLN A 123 10.79 12.00 -5.36
C GLN A 123 9.40 11.35 -5.15
N ILE A 124 9.13 10.91 -3.92
CA ILE A 124 7.85 10.35 -3.48
C ILE A 124 7.33 11.11 -2.27
N PRO A 125 6.01 11.22 -2.07
CA PRO A 125 5.46 11.83 -0.85
C PRO A 125 5.81 11.02 0.41
N LEU A 126 6.13 11.74 1.48
CA LEU A 126 6.42 11.20 2.80
C LEU A 126 5.28 11.55 3.78
N LEU A 127 4.83 10.56 4.52
CA LEU A 127 3.96 10.69 5.69
C LEU A 127 4.76 10.26 6.91
N LEU A 128 4.98 11.16 7.86
CA LEU A 128 5.71 10.89 9.08
C LEU A 128 4.75 10.94 10.27
N VAL A 129 4.74 9.88 11.07
CA VAL A 129 3.98 9.82 12.32
C VAL A 129 4.91 10.22 13.47
N ASP A 130 4.46 11.18 14.26
CA ASP A 130 5.12 11.62 15.50
C ASP A 130 4.14 11.41 16.66
N GLN A 131 4.10 10.16 17.17
CA GLN A 131 3.20 9.73 18.26
C GLN A 131 3.99 8.90 19.28
N GLU A 132 5.07 9.49 19.82
CA GLU A 132 6.00 8.84 20.77
C GLU A 132 5.31 8.19 21.97
N THR A 133 4.15 8.72 22.41
CA THR A 133 3.40 8.15 23.54
C THR A 133 2.69 6.83 23.20
N ASP A 134 2.23 6.67 21.97
CA ASP A 134 1.42 5.53 21.53
C ASP A 134 2.27 4.44 20.87
N ILE A 135 3.34 4.85 20.18
CA ILE A 135 4.27 3.99 19.43
C ILE A 135 5.72 4.45 19.67
N PRO A 136 6.28 4.15 20.87
CA PRO A 136 7.58 4.67 21.27
C PRO A 136 8.73 4.10 20.44
N ASP A 137 9.72 4.95 20.17
CA ASP A 137 10.94 4.62 19.44
C ASP A 137 11.97 4.02 20.39
N HIS A 138 11.83 2.74 20.72
CA HIS A 138 12.75 2.10 21.65
C HIS A 138 12.86 0.60 21.38
N PRO A 139 14.07 0.04 21.25
CA PRO A 139 14.28 -1.36 20.85
C PRO A 139 13.59 -2.37 21.77
N THR A 140 13.60 -2.11 23.08
CA THR A 140 12.97 -3.00 24.07
C THR A 140 11.47 -2.78 24.26
N GLN A 141 10.86 -1.80 23.59
CA GLN A 141 9.43 -1.53 23.68
C GLN A 141 8.69 -2.23 22.55
N SER A 142 7.38 -2.34 22.70
CA SER A 142 6.51 -3.00 21.72
C SER A 142 5.30 -2.15 21.44
N TRP A 143 4.95 -2.02 20.17
CA TRP A 143 3.76 -1.33 19.72
C TRP A 143 2.53 -2.26 19.83
N PRO A 144 1.43 -1.77 20.44
CA PRO A 144 0.17 -2.51 20.45
C PRO A 144 -0.39 -2.60 19.02
N PRO A 145 -0.64 -3.80 18.46
CA PRO A 145 -1.07 -3.94 17.07
C PRO A 145 -2.34 -3.16 16.73
N ASP A 146 -3.30 -3.12 17.65
CA ASP A 146 -4.55 -2.38 17.47
C ASP A 146 -4.31 -0.86 17.36
N VAL A 147 -3.34 -0.33 18.11
CA VAL A 147 -2.97 1.09 18.07
C VAL A 147 -2.25 1.39 16.75
N THR A 148 -1.24 0.60 16.40
CA THR A 148 -0.49 0.75 15.15
C THR A 148 -1.40 0.65 13.93
N ALA A 149 -2.28 -0.35 13.87
CA ALA A 149 -3.22 -0.52 12.76
C ALA A 149 -4.18 0.67 12.65
N ARG A 150 -4.69 1.20 13.77
CA ARG A 150 -5.54 2.40 13.75
C ARG A 150 -4.81 3.60 13.19
N ILE A 151 -3.58 3.85 13.66
CA ILE A 151 -2.74 4.96 13.18
C ILE A 151 -2.52 4.85 11.68
N ILE A 152 -2.08 3.68 11.19
CA ILE A 152 -1.88 3.45 9.75
C ILE A 152 -3.17 3.72 8.97
N LEU A 153 -4.29 3.11 9.38
CA LEU A 153 -5.56 3.25 8.67
C LEU A 153 -6.10 4.68 8.67
N GLN A 154 -5.93 5.42 9.77
CA GLN A 154 -6.31 6.83 9.87
C GLN A 154 -5.44 7.68 8.94
N THR A 155 -4.12 7.54 9.01
CA THR A 155 -3.18 8.27 8.15
C THR A 155 -3.44 8.02 6.66
N LEU A 156 -3.62 6.75 6.27
CA LEU A 156 -3.95 6.40 4.89
C LEU A 156 -5.28 7.00 4.43
N ARG A 157 -6.32 6.91 5.27
CA ARG A 157 -7.63 7.46 4.94
C ARG A 157 -7.57 8.97 4.76
N ASP A 158 -6.86 9.67 5.64
CA ASP A 158 -6.92 11.13 5.69
C ASP A 158 -5.94 11.80 4.71
N GLN A 159 -4.78 11.20 4.44
CA GLN A 159 -3.73 11.82 3.62
C GLN A 159 -3.63 11.22 2.22
N VAL A 160 -3.90 9.93 2.05
CA VAL A 160 -3.70 9.23 0.77
C VAL A 160 -5.00 9.12 0.00
N LEU A 161 -6.03 8.53 0.61
CA LEU A 161 -7.30 8.23 -0.07
C LEU A 161 -8.21 9.45 -0.28
N ARG A 162 -7.99 10.56 0.45
CA ARG A 162 -8.71 11.82 0.22
C ARG A 162 -8.09 12.70 -0.87
N THR A 163 -6.80 12.50 -1.14
CA THR A 163 -5.99 13.36 -2.02
C THR A 163 -5.91 12.82 -3.45
N THR A 164 -6.38 11.58 -3.67
CA THR A 164 -6.40 10.87 -4.96
C THR A 164 -7.82 10.75 -5.49
#